data_AF-A0A850UW83-F1
#
_entry.id   AF-A0A850UW83-F1
#
_cell.length_a   1.000
_cell.length_b   1.000
_cell.length_c   1.000
_cell.angle_alpha   90.00
_cell.angle_beta   90.00
_cell.angle_gamma   90.00
#
_symmetry.space_group_name_H-M   'P 1'
#
loop_
_entity.id
_entity.type
_entity.pdbx_description
1 polymer ?
#
loop_
_entity_poly.entity_id
_entity_poly.type
_entity_poly.pdbx_seq_one_letter_code
_entity_poly.pdbx_strand_id
1 'polypeptide(L)' 'INDPNGLICIDGVYHAFFQHHPHSEHWGPMHWGHATSRDLIRWQRQPIALAPDAPYDKDGCFSGCAVDDNGVL' A
#
# COMPACT_ATOMS: atom_id res chain seq x y z
N ILE A 1 -0.34 10.40 5.31
CA ILE A 1 -1.15 9.27 4.77
C ILE A 1 -2.47 9.84 4.32
N ASN A 2 -3.04 9.30 3.24
CA ASN A 2 -4.42 9.57 2.84
C ASN A 2 -5.14 8.26 2.49
N ASP A 3 -5.36 7.97 1.21
CA ASP A 3 -6.29 6.94 0.76
C ASP A 3 -5.84 5.52 1.17
N PRO A 4 -6.79 4.64 1.57
CA PRO A 4 -6.53 3.21 1.65
C PRO A 4 -6.44 2.60 0.24
N ASN A 5 -5.47 1.71 0.05
CA ASN A 5 -5.18 1.05 -1.22
C ASN A 5 -5.08 -0.47 -1.04
N GLY A 6 -5.29 -1.22 -2.12
CA GLY A 6 -4.89 -2.63 -2.20
C GLY A 6 -5.42 -3.55 -1.09
N LEU A 7 -6.56 -3.23 -0.48
CA LEU A 7 -7.09 -3.99 0.66
C LEU A 7 -7.43 -5.42 0.25
N ILE A 8 -6.77 -6.41 0.85
CA ILE A 8 -6.96 -7.83 0.52
C ILE A 8 -6.63 -8.75 1.70
N CYS A 9 -7.21 -9.94 1.74
CA CYS A 9 -6.88 -10.98 2.71
C CYS A 9 -6.35 -12.21 1.98
N ILE A 10 -5.13 -12.62 2.29
CA ILE A 10 -4.45 -13.79 1.70
C ILE A 10 -4.00 -14.68 2.85
N ASP A 11 -4.37 -15.97 2.80
CA ASP A 11 -3.99 -16.98 3.79
C ASP A 11 -4.21 -16.55 5.27
N GLY A 12 -5.33 -15.87 5.52
CA GLY A 12 -5.70 -15.39 6.86
C GLY A 12 -4.84 -14.21 7.36
N VAL A 13 -4.13 -13.53 6.46
CA VAL A 13 -3.42 -12.28 6.72
C VAL A 13 -4.12 -11.17 5.94
N TYR A 14 -4.56 -10.14 6.64
CA TYR A 14 -5.09 -8.93 6.06
C TYR A 14 -3.94 -7.99 5.68
N HIS A 15 -3.92 -7.56 4.42
CA HIS A 15 -2.99 -6.57 3.89
C HIS A 15 -3.73 -5.25 3.70
N ALA A 16 -3.18 -4.20 4.28
CA ALA A 16 -3.62 -2.83 4.06
C ALA A 16 -2.47 -2.03 3.45
N PHE A 17 -2.67 -1.55 2.23
CA PHE A 17 -1.80 -0.56 1.63
C PHE A 17 -2.44 0.82 1.75
N PHE A 18 -1.64 1.87 1.64
CA PHE A 18 -2.13 3.23 1.78
C PHE A 18 -1.19 4.25 1.15
N GLN A 19 -1.75 5.37 0.72
CA GLN A 19 -0.98 6.49 0.22
C GLN A 19 -0.04 7.06 1.29
N HIS A 20 1.25 7.13 1.00
CA HIS A 20 2.28 7.53 1.94
C HIS A 20 3.32 8.45 1.28
N HIS A 21 3.58 9.61 1.90
CA HIS A 21 4.75 10.42 1.61
C HIS A 21 5.78 10.19 2.74
N PRO A 22 6.89 9.47 2.49
CA PRO A 22 7.84 9.11 3.55
C PRO A 22 8.70 10.27 4.06
N HIS A 23 8.71 11.41 3.36
CA HIS A 23 9.62 12.52 3.63
C HIS A 23 8.94 13.78 4.18
N SER A 24 7.61 13.82 4.26
CA SER A 24 6.87 14.95 4.83
C SER A 24 5.45 14.53 5.25
N GLU A 25 4.87 15.25 6.21
CA GLU A 25 3.45 15.17 6.54
C GLU A 25 2.53 15.74 5.45
N HIS A 26 3.06 16.57 4.53
CA HIS A 26 2.31 17.13 3.42
C HIS A 26 2.24 16.17 2.24
N TRP A 27 1.26 16.38 1.35
CA TRP A 27 1.18 15.63 0.10
C TRP A 27 2.38 15.92 -0.81
N GLY A 28 2.81 14.92 -1.59
CA GLY A 28 4.00 14.97 -2.43
C GLY A 28 4.14 13.68 -3.26
N PRO A 29 5.37 13.29 -3.64
CA PRO A 29 5.62 12.04 -4.37
C PRO A 29 5.11 10.82 -3.59
N MET A 30 3.99 10.29 -4.06
CA MET A 30 3.24 9.26 -3.38
C MET A 30 3.88 7.87 -3.50
N HIS A 31 3.91 7.15 -2.38
CA HIS A 31 4.30 5.75 -2.25
C HIS A 31 3.11 4.94 -1.73
N TRP A 32 3.18 3.61 -1.86
CA TRP A 32 2.29 2.73 -1.11
C TRP A 32 2.99 2.23 0.16
N GLY A 33 2.56 2.74 1.31
CA GLY A 33 2.87 2.13 2.60
C GLY A 33 2.12 0.81 2.77
N HIS A 34 2.61 -0.08 3.64
CA HIS A 34 2.04 -1.41 3.85
C HIS A 34 2.01 -1.78 5.34
N ALA A 35 0.88 -2.33 5.77
CA ALA A 35 0.73 -2.95 7.07
C ALA A 35 -0.06 -4.26 6.95
N THR A 36 0.25 -5.21 7.82
CA THR A 36 -0.44 -6.51 7.88
C THR A 36 -1.05 -6.75 9.25
N SER A 37 -2.16 -7.48 9.29
CA SER A 37 -2.81 -7.90 10.53
C SER A 37 -3.44 -9.29 10.38
N ARG A 38 -3.61 -10.00 11.50
CA ARG A 38 -4.41 -11.24 11.56
C ARG A 38 -5.79 -11.01 12.17
N ASP A 39 -6.03 -9.86 12.79
CA ASP A 39 -7.24 -9.58 13.58
C ASP A 39 -7.89 -8.23 13.23
N LEU A 40 -7.36 -7.51 12.22
CA LEU A 40 -7.76 -6.16 11.80
C LEU A 40 -7.60 -5.06 12.87
N ILE A 41 -7.03 -5.39 14.03
CA ILE A 41 -6.88 -4.47 15.17
C ILE A 41 -5.40 -4.18 15.42
N ARG A 42 -4.57 -5.23 15.48
CA ARG A 42 -3.13 -5.14 15.72
C ARG A 42 -2.42 -5.22 14.38
N TRP A 43 -1.76 -4.12 14.03
CA TRP A 43 -1.09 -3.98 12.75
C TRP A 43 0.43 -4.00 12.91
N GLN A 44 1.09 -4.77 12.06
CA GLN A 44 2.54 -4.76 11.91
C GLN A 44 2.90 -3.95 10.68
N ARG A 45 3.79 -2.97 10.86
CA ARG A 45 4.33 -2.19 9.73
C ARG A 45 5.25 -3.07 8.90
N GLN A 46 5.09 -3.00 7.58
CA GLN A 46 5.92 -3.66 6.59
C GLN A 46 6.76 -2.63 5.82
N PRO A 47 7.73 -3.06 4.99
CA PRO A 47 8.42 -2.17 4.06
C PRO A 47 7.45 -1.45 3.12
N ILE A 48 7.89 -0.34 2.53
CA ILE A 48 7.15 0.33 1.46
C ILE A 48 6.98 -0.64 0.30
N ALA A 49 5.76 -0.73 -0.22
CA ALA A 49 5.39 -1.68 -1.27
C ALA A 49 5.66 -1.15 -2.68
N LEU A 50 5.33 0.13 -2.92
CA LEU A 50 5.58 0.81 -4.19
C LEU A 50 6.23 2.17 -3.93
N ALA A 51 7.27 2.47 -4.71
CA ALA A 51 7.93 3.76 -4.77
C ALA A 51 7.89 4.27 -6.22
N PRO A 52 7.86 5.60 -6.44
CA PRO A 52 7.97 6.17 -7.78
C PRO A 52 9.41 6.00 -8.29
N ASP A 53 9.69 4.88 -8.94
CA ASP A 53 11.04 4.46 -9.36
C ASP A 53 11.21 4.34 -10.89
N ALA A 54 10.16 4.65 -11.66
CA ALA A 54 10.15 4.57 -13.10
C ALA A 54 9.62 5.86 -13.78
N PRO A 55 9.88 6.07 -15.09
CA PRO A 55 9.38 7.26 -15.78
C PRO A 55 7.84 7.41 -15.79
N TYR A 56 7.10 6.30 -15.71
CA TYR A 56 5.64 6.29 -15.77
C TYR A 56 4.97 6.59 -14.42
N ASP A 57 5.69 6.48 -13.30
CA ASP A 57 5.19 6.77 -11.95
C ASP A 57 6.00 7.85 -11.23
N LYS A 58 6.87 8.57 -11.95
CA LYS A 58 7.75 9.65 -11.43
C LYS A 58 7.04 10.70 -10.55
N ASP A 59 5.74 10.90 -10.74
CA ASP A 59 4.93 11.89 -10.02
C ASP A 59 4.18 11.28 -8.81
N GLY A 60 4.30 9.96 -8.61
CA GLY A 60 3.75 9.21 -7.50
C GLY A 60 2.98 7.95 -7.92
N CYS A 61 3.00 6.92 -7.06
CA CYS A 61 2.15 5.74 -7.19
C CYS A 61 0.75 6.05 -6.63
N PHE A 62 -0.20 6.41 -7.49
CA PHE A 62 -1.56 6.75 -7.08
C PHE A 62 -2.41 5.54 -6.66
N SER A 63 -3.64 5.84 -6.21
CA SER A 63 -4.51 4.89 -5.53
C SER A 63 -4.93 3.74 -6.44
N GLY A 64 -5.21 2.58 -5.83
CA GLY A 64 -5.51 1.36 -6.57
C GLY A 64 -6.09 0.26 -5.69
N CYS A 65 -6.53 -0.81 -6.35
CA CYS A 65 -7.08 -2.01 -5.71
C CYS A 65 -6.15 -3.21 -5.87
N ALA A 66 -6.39 -4.24 -5.07
CA ALA A 66 -5.80 -5.55 -5.21
C ALA A 66 -6.93 -6.56 -5.40
N VAL A 67 -6.71 -7.56 -6.24
CA VAL A 67 -7.64 -8.64 -6.51
C VAL A 67 -6.84 -9.93 -6.60
N ASP A 68 -7.35 -11.00 -6.01
CA ASP A 68 -6.85 -12.35 -6.26
C ASP A 68 -7.52 -12.88 -7.52
N ASP A 69 -6.76 -12.99 -8.61
CA ASP A 69 -7.18 -13.63 -9.85
C ASP A 69 -6.65 -15.07 -9.90
N ASN A 70 -7.40 -15.98 -9.28
CA ASN A 70 -7.11 -17.42 -9.29
C ASN A 70 -5.69 -17.77 -8.81
N GLY A 71 -5.20 -17.11 -7.76
CA GLY A 71 -3.87 -17.29 -7.19
C GLY A 71 -2.79 -16.37 -7.77
N VAL A 72 -3.16 -15.45 -8.67
CA VAL A 72 -2.29 -14.37 -9.15
C VAL A 72 -2.69 -13.07 -8.45
N LEU A 73 -1.72 -12.45 -7.80
CA LEU A 73 -1.85 -11.17 -7.08
C LEU A 73 -1.17 -10.03 -7.82
#